data_AF-A0AAV5BTB4-F1
#
_entry.id   AF-A0AAV5BTB4-F1
#
_cell.length_a   1.000
_cell.length_b   1.000
_cell.length_c   1.000
_cell.angle_alpha   90.00
_cell.angle_beta   90.00
_cell.angle_gamma   90.00
#
_symmetry.space_group_name_H-M   'P 1'
#
loop_
_entity.id
_entity.type
_entity.pdbx_description
1 polymer ?
#
loop_
_entity_poly.entity_id
_entity_poly.type
_entity_poly.pdbx_seq_one_letter_code
_entity_poly.pdbx_strand_id
1 'polypeptide(L)'
;MVVIVGATGTGKTKLSIDAALALGGEVVNADKIQLYAGLDVTTNKVSLADRRGVPHHLLGAVAPEAGELPPSAFRSLAAAAAASIAARRRLPVVAGGSNSLIHALLARRRFDHASEDPFSDDRYRPALRAPCCLLWVHVDDALLAEYLDRRVDDMVGAGMVEELREYFAATTPAERAAHAGLGKAIGVAELGDHFAGRRTFRAAIDDIKANTRDLAVAQVEKIRRMADAWGWPVRRLDASGAVRARLHGAGAEESACWERDVRGPGIAAIRGFLADQINADEEESMLRMRPRGMQCCDVVG
;
A
#
# COMPACT_ATOMS: atom_id res chain seq x y z
N MET A 1 12.23 -1.19 7.99
CA MET A 1 11.05 -1.86 7.38
C MET A 1 11.04 -1.62 5.88
N VAL A 2 10.29 -2.43 5.11
CA VAL A 2 10.09 -2.22 3.66
C VAL A 2 8.70 -1.64 3.42
N VAL A 3 8.59 -0.68 2.50
CA VAL A 3 7.34 -0.04 2.12
C VAL A 3 7.22 -0.03 0.60
N ILE A 4 6.12 -0.57 0.08
CA ILE A 4 5.84 -0.67 -1.35
C ILE A 4 4.61 0.19 -1.68
N VAL A 5 4.84 1.24 -2.46
CA VAL A 5 3.81 2.18 -2.94
C VAL A 5 3.67 2.08 -4.46
N GLY A 6 2.62 2.71 -4.99
CA GLY A 6 2.25 2.65 -6.41
C GLY A 6 0.75 2.83 -6.61
N ALA A 7 0.34 3.27 -7.80
CA ALA A 7 -1.07 3.38 -8.14
C ALA A 7 -1.78 2.01 -8.10
N THR A 8 -3.09 1.98 -7.97
CA THR A 8 -3.90 0.76 -8.14
C THR A 8 -3.54 0.07 -9.46
N GLY A 9 -3.49 -1.27 -9.46
CA GLY A 9 -3.16 -2.06 -10.66
C GLY A 9 -1.67 -2.22 -10.97
N THR A 10 -0.77 -1.49 -10.32
CA THR A 10 0.68 -1.56 -10.62
C THR A 10 1.40 -2.84 -10.16
N GLY A 11 0.76 -3.72 -9.38
CA GLY A 11 1.37 -4.97 -8.91
C GLY A 11 2.02 -4.91 -7.51
N LYS A 12 1.75 -3.89 -6.70
CA LYS A 12 2.25 -3.77 -5.31
C LYS A 12 2.10 -5.05 -4.48
N THR A 13 0.91 -5.66 -4.50
CA THR A 13 0.62 -6.89 -3.75
C THR A 13 1.52 -8.03 -4.20
N LYS A 14 1.70 -8.21 -5.51
CA LYS A 14 2.61 -9.23 -6.09
C LYS A 14 4.04 -9.03 -5.57
N LEU A 15 4.56 -7.80 -5.62
CA LEU A 15 5.91 -7.51 -5.11
C LEU A 15 6.02 -7.72 -3.60
N SER A 16 4.98 -7.39 -2.83
CA SER A 16 4.99 -7.58 -1.37
C SER A 16 5.07 -9.05 -0.97
N ILE A 17 4.36 -9.93 -1.70
CA ILE A 17 4.39 -11.38 -1.51
C ILE A 17 5.73 -11.94 -1.98
N ASP A 18 6.22 -11.51 -3.14
CA ASP A 18 7.53 -11.93 -3.66
C ASP A 18 8.67 -11.57 -2.69
N ALA A 19 8.62 -10.37 -2.09
CA ALA A 19 9.58 -9.93 -1.06
C ALA A 19 9.46 -10.74 0.23
N ALA A 20 8.25 -10.98 0.71
CA ALA A 20 8.01 -11.78 1.90
C ALA A 20 8.50 -13.23 1.73
N LEU A 21 8.27 -13.84 0.57
CA LEU A 21 8.75 -15.19 0.26
C LEU A 21 10.28 -15.24 0.13
N ALA A 22 10.88 -14.27 -0.56
CA ALA A 22 12.32 -14.26 -0.81
C ALA A 22 13.17 -13.94 0.43
N LEU A 23 12.61 -13.19 1.38
CA LEU A 23 13.36 -12.62 2.51
C LEU A 23 12.80 -13.00 3.88
N GLY A 24 11.79 -13.88 3.95
CA GLY A 24 11.19 -14.31 5.20
C GLY A 24 10.43 -13.19 5.91
N GLY A 25 9.39 -12.66 5.24
CA GLY A 25 8.59 -11.55 5.72
C GLY A 25 7.10 -11.83 5.86
N GLU A 26 6.38 -10.81 6.31
CA GLU A 26 4.93 -10.77 6.43
C GLU A 26 4.43 -9.41 5.90
N VAL A 27 3.23 -9.41 5.32
CA VAL A 27 2.68 -8.23 4.66
C VAL A 27 1.78 -7.45 5.63
N VAL A 28 1.93 -6.13 5.66
CA VAL A 28 1.01 -5.21 6.35
C VAL A 28 0.28 -4.39 5.28
N ASN A 29 -1.03 -4.56 5.16
CA ASN A 29 -1.84 -3.80 4.22
C ASN A 29 -1.88 -2.31 4.59
N ALA A 30 -1.71 -1.45 3.59
CA ALA A 30 -1.82 0.01 3.68
C ALA A 30 -2.76 0.58 2.60
N ASP A 31 -3.71 -0.21 2.12
CA ASP A 31 -4.86 0.28 1.36
C ASP A 31 -6.06 0.47 2.29
N LYS A 32 -6.55 1.71 2.39
CA LYS A 32 -7.60 2.12 3.33
C LYS A 32 -8.91 1.39 3.13
N ILE A 33 -9.22 0.98 1.90
CA ILE A 33 -10.45 0.26 1.58
C ILE A 33 -10.30 -1.23 1.91
N GLN A 34 -9.11 -1.79 1.68
CA GLN A 34 -8.83 -3.19 1.98
C GLN A 34 -8.69 -3.49 3.49
N LEU A 35 -8.67 -2.46 4.34
CA LEU A 35 -8.71 -2.63 5.80
C LEU A 35 -10.00 -3.32 6.27
N TYR A 36 -11.12 -3.10 5.57
CA TYR A 36 -12.43 -3.56 6.01
C TYR A 36 -12.78 -4.97 5.52
N ALA A 37 -13.49 -5.72 6.35
CA ALA A 37 -14.03 -7.03 6.01
C ALA A 37 -15.11 -6.93 4.92
N GLY A 38 -15.22 -7.95 4.07
CA GLY A 38 -16.19 -8.02 2.99
C GLY A 38 -15.80 -7.22 1.74
N LEU A 39 -16.62 -7.35 0.69
CA LEU A 39 -16.39 -6.76 -0.63
C LEU A 39 -15.01 -7.09 -1.22
N ASP A 40 -14.57 -8.35 -1.12
CA ASP A 40 -13.22 -8.77 -1.47
C ASP A 40 -12.93 -8.63 -2.97
N VAL A 41 -13.92 -8.86 -3.84
CA VAL A 41 -13.77 -8.64 -5.30
C VAL A 41 -13.70 -7.15 -5.59
N THR A 42 -14.69 -6.39 -5.13
CA THR A 42 -14.81 -4.93 -5.33
C THR A 42 -13.59 -4.17 -4.82
N THR A 43 -13.07 -4.57 -3.65
CA THR A 43 -11.89 -3.95 -3.04
C THR A 43 -10.56 -4.56 -3.50
N ASN A 44 -10.63 -5.55 -4.40
CA ASN A 44 -9.49 -6.26 -4.99
C ASN A 44 -8.52 -6.80 -3.92
N LYS A 45 -9.06 -7.43 -2.88
CA LYS A 45 -8.23 -8.12 -1.89
C LYS A 45 -7.58 -9.34 -2.54
N VAL A 46 -6.35 -9.61 -2.14
CA VAL A 46 -5.65 -10.81 -2.58
C VAL A 46 -6.30 -12.06 -1.96
N SER A 47 -6.63 -13.03 -2.81
CA SER A 47 -7.22 -14.30 -2.41
C SER A 47 -6.27 -15.06 -1.48
N LEU A 48 -6.79 -15.95 -0.62
CA LEU A 48 -5.95 -16.77 0.25
C LEU A 48 -4.95 -17.63 -0.53
N ALA A 49 -5.35 -18.13 -1.72
CA ALA A 49 -4.48 -18.91 -2.59
C ALA A 49 -3.31 -18.06 -3.12
N ASP A 50 -3.60 -16.86 -3.60
CA ASP A 50 -2.59 -15.96 -4.18
C ASP A 50 -1.64 -15.36 -3.14
N ARG A 51 -2.00 -15.39 -1.85
CA ARG A 51 -1.09 -15.04 -0.75
C ARG A 51 0.07 -16.02 -0.62
N ARG A 52 -0.02 -17.23 -1.19
CA ARG A 52 1.06 -18.24 -1.20
C ARG A 52 1.61 -18.56 0.20
N GLY A 53 0.72 -18.58 1.19
CA GLY A 53 1.07 -18.83 2.59
C GLY A 53 1.71 -17.65 3.33
N VAL A 54 1.90 -16.49 2.70
CA VAL A 54 2.44 -15.29 3.35
C VAL A 54 1.37 -14.70 4.31
N PRO A 55 1.68 -14.52 5.60
CA PRO A 55 0.79 -13.84 6.54
C PRO A 55 0.51 -12.40 6.12
N HIS A 56 -0.76 -11.99 6.19
CA HIS A 56 -1.21 -10.63 5.91
C HIS A 56 -1.87 -10.02 7.15
N HIS A 57 -1.43 -8.83 7.51
CA HIS A 57 -1.95 -8.03 8.62
C HIS A 57 -2.77 -6.87 8.06
N LEU A 58 -3.81 -6.46 8.79
CA LEU A 58 -4.69 -5.34 8.44
C LEU A 58 -5.40 -5.49 7.07
N LEU A 59 -5.59 -6.72 6.59
CA LEU A 59 -6.33 -7.02 5.37
C LEU A 59 -7.67 -7.64 5.77
N GLY A 60 -8.77 -6.90 5.61
CA GLY A 60 -10.09 -7.32 6.07
C GLY A 60 -10.22 -7.42 7.60
N ALA A 61 -9.44 -6.63 8.34
CA ALA A 61 -9.34 -6.72 9.79
C ALA A 61 -10.28 -5.76 10.55
N VAL A 62 -10.94 -4.83 9.86
CA VAL A 62 -11.83 -3.82 10.44
C VAL A 62 -13.27 -4.14 10.06
N ALA A 63 -14.17 -4.14 11.04
CA ALA A 63 -15.61 -4.25 10.79
C ALA A 63 -16.11 -3.00 10.05
N PRO A 64 -16.89 -3.10 8.96
CA PRO A 64 -17.41 -1.94 8.23
C PRO A 64 -18.19 -0.94 9.10
N GLU A 65 -18.89 -1.45 10.13
CA GLU A 65 -19.72 -0.69 11.07
C GLU A 65 -18.90 0.17 12.04
N ALA A 66 -17.58 -0.06 12.13
CA ALA A 66 -16.67 0.72 12.97
C ALA A 66 -16.42 2.15 12.41
N GLY A 67 -16.99 2.48 11.25
CA GLY A 67 -16.81 3.76 10.59
C GLY A 67 -15.45 3.88 9.89
N GLU A 68 -15.06 5.11 9.56
CA GLU A 68 -13.79 5.37 8.88
C GLU A 68 -12.61 5.27 9.85
N LEU A 69 -11.66 4.36 9.59
CA LEU A 69 -10.42 4.26 10.33
C LEU A 69 -9.53 5.49 10.05
N PRO A 70 -9.25 6.35 11.06
CA PRO A 70 -8.43 7.53 10.85
C PRO A 70 -6.96 7.16 10.62
N PRO A 71 -6.18 7.96 9.88
CA PRO A 71 -4.75 7.70 9.64
C PRO A 71 -3.92 7.56 10.92
N SER A 72 -4.31 8.22 12.01
CA SER A 72 -3.66 8.11 13.33
C SER A 72 -3.88 6.74 13.98
N ALA A 73 -5.08 6.16 13.85
CA ALA A 73 -5.36 4.80 14.30
C ALA A 73 -4.60 3.79 13.44
N PHE A 74 -4.62 3.96 12.10
CA PHE A 74 -3.81 3.15 11.20
C PHE A 74 -2.32 3.17 11.57
N ARG A 75 -1.73 4.35 11.83
CA ARG A 75 -0.34 4.49 12.25
C ARG A 75 -0.03 3.60 13.46
N SER A 76 -0.93 3.57 14.44
CA SER A 76 -0.76 2.78 15.66
C SER A 76 -0.85 1.28 15.38
N LEU A 77 -1.88 0.85 14.65
CA LEU A 77 -2.09 -0.55 14.28
C LEU A 77 -0.95 -1.11 13.41
N ALA A 78 -0.56 -0.39 12.36
CA ALA A 78 0.49 -0.81 11.44
C ALA A 78 1.87 -0.79 12.12
N ALA A 79 2.14 0.16 13.03
CA ALA A 79 3.36 0.14 13.83
C ALA A 79 3.41 -1.06 14.78
N ALA A 80 2.30 -1.40 15.43
CA ALA A 80 2.21 -2.58 16.30
C ALA A 80 2.41 -3.88 15.51
N ALA A 81 1.76 -4.02 14.34
CA ALA A 81 1.95 -5.17 13.46
C ALA A 81 3.41 -5.29 13.01
N ALA A 82 4.02 -4.19 12.53
CA ALA A 82 5.42 -4.18 12.10
C ALA A 82 6.38 -4.55 13.24
N ALA A 83 6.13 -4.07 14.46
CA ALA A 83 6.92 -4.41 15.64
C ALA A 83 6.79 -5.90 16.01
N SER A 84 5.59 -6.47 15.97
CA SER A 84 5.34 -7.89 16.23
C SER A 84 5.99 -8.81 15.19
N ILE A 85 5.97 -8.43 13.90
CA ILE A 85 6.68 -9.14 12.83
C ILE A 85 8.18 -9.10 13.09
N ALA A 86 8.74 -7.92 13.38
CA ALA A 86 10.16 -7.75 13.66
C ALA A 86 10.61 -8.52 14.92
N ALA A 87 9.79 -8.56 15.97
CA ALA A 87 10.07 -9.33 17.21
C ALA A 87 10.20 -10.84 16.94
N ARG A 88 9.55 -11.34 15.89
CA ARG A 88 9.68 -12.74 15.41
C ARG A 88 10.82 -12.93 14.41
N ARG A 89 11.73 -11.95 14.27
CA ARG A 89 12.84 -11.91 13.30
C ARG A 89 12.37 -12.08 11.85
N ARG A 90 11.19 -11.57 11.54
CA ARG A 90 10.63 -11.54 10.17
C ARG A 90 10.66 -10.12 9.62
N LEU A 91 10.68 -10.00 8.30
CA LEU A 91 10.66 -8.71 7.62
C LEU A 91 9.24 -8.13 7.53
N PRO A 92 8.93 -6.97 8.14
CA PRO A 92 7.67 -6.27 7.89
C PRO A 92 7.70 -5.60 6.51
N VAL A 93 6.80 -6.03 5.63
CA VAL A 93 6.60 -5.48 4.28
C VAL A 93 5.26 -4.76 4.23
N VAL A 94 5.28 -3.44 4.29
CA VAL A 94 4.06 -2.62 4.20
C VAL A 94 3.74 -2.38 2.72
N ALA A 95 2.51 -2.63 2.27
CA ALA A 95 2.13 -2.42 0.88
C ALA A 95 0.71 -1.85 0.74
N GLY A 96 0.54 -0.83 -0.10
CA GLY A 96 -0.78 -0.23 -0.32
C GLY A 96 -0.76 1.04 -1.18
N GLY A 97 -1.94 1.44 -1.66
CA GLY A 97 -2.13 2.63 -2.50
C GLY A 97 -2.61 3.88 -1.74
N SER A 98 -2.89 3.76 -0.44
CA SER A 98 -3.39 4.91 0.35
C SER A 98 -2.23 5.74 0.89
N ASN A 99 -1.76 6.69 0.09
CA ASN A 99 -0.59 7.53 0.42
C ASN A 99 -0.77 8.32 1.72
N SER A 100 -2.00 8.66 2.14
CA SER A 100 -2.27 9.26 3.46
C SER A 100 -1.94 8.32 4.63
N LEU A 101 -2.19 7.01 4.48
CA LEU A 101 -1.84 6.00 5.47
C LEU A 101 -0.32 5.77 5.51
N ILE A 102 0.33 5.72 4.34
CA ILE A 102 1.78 5.63 4.23
C ILE A 102 2.45 6.84 4.88
N HIS A 103 1.97 8.05 4.59
CA HIS A 103 2.44 9.26 5.23
C HIS A 103 2.28 9.20 6.75
N ALA A 104 1.08 8.88 7.25
CA ALA A 104 0.82 8.81 8.69
C ALA A 104 1.73 7.79 9.39
N LEU A 105 2.01 6.67 8.73
CA LEU A 105 2.96 5.66 9.19
C LEU A 105 4.38 6.22 9.21
N LEU A 106 4.88 6.83 8.13
CA LEU A 106 6.31 7.12 7.98
C LEU A 106 6.75 8.48 8.50
N ALA A 107 5.87 9.48 8.58
CA ALA A 107 6.25 10.82 9.00
C ALA A 107 6.63 10.87 10.50
N ARG A 108 7.76 11.53 10.81
CA ARG A 108 8.28 11.72 12.17
C ARG A 108 7.28 12.46 13.05
N ARG A 109 6.86 13.64 12.59
CA ARG A 109 5.82 14.44 13.25
C ARG A 109 4.46 14.00 12.71
N ARG A 110 3.48 13.93 13.62
CA ARG A 110 2.08 13.80 13.22
C ARG A 110 1.68 15.08 12.49
N PHE A 111 0.85 14.94 11.47
CA PHE A 111 0.29 16.09 10.77
C PHE A 111 -0.96 16.48 11.54
N ASP A 112 -0.84 17.56 12.31
CA ASP A 112 -1.84 17.98 13.30
C ASP A 112 -2.81 19.04 12.76
N HIS A 113 -2.72 19.37 11.46
CA HIS A 113 -3.75 20.16 10.77
C HIS A 113 -4.93 19.24 10.49
N ALA A 114 -5.77 19.05 11.51
CA ALA A 114 -6.83 18.03 11.56
C ALA A 114 -7.83 18.07 10.38
N SER A 115 -7.87 19.16 9.62
CA SER A 115 -8.75 19.36 8.46
C SER A 115 -8.03 19.42 7.10
N GLU A 116 -6.70 19.25 7.04
CA GLU A 116 -5.93 19.42 5.80
C GLU A 116 -5.31 18.11 5.31
N ASP A 117 -5.23 17.94 3.98
CA ASP A 117 -4.49 16.84 3.36
C ASP A 117 -2.99 17.17 3.44
N PRO A 118 -2.11 16.34 4.04
CA PRO A 118 -0.67 16.60 4.02
C PRO A 118 -0.10 16.72 2.61
N PHE A 119 -0.81 16.22 1.60
CA PHE A 119 -0.44 16.34 0.20
C PHE A 119 -0.92 17.62 -0.48
N SER A 120 -1.59 18.55 0.21
CA SER A 120 -2.01 19.84 -0.35
C SER A 120 -1.14 21.04 0.06
N ASP A 121 -0.36 20.97 1.15
CA ASP A 121 0.51 22.08 1.57
C ASP A 121 1.91 22.03 0.92
N ASP A 122 2.17 22.92 -0.04
CA ASP A 122 3.41 22.97 -0.82
C ASP A 122 4.66 23.30 -0.02
N ARG A 123 4.52 23.75 1.22
CA ARG A 123 5.65 24.01 2.14
C ARG A 123 5.94 22.83 3.06
N TYR A 124 5.00 21.88 3.16
CA TYR A 124 5.14 20.75 4.05
C TYR A 124 6.22 19.77 3.55
N ARG A 125 7.24 19.52 4.37
CA ARG A 125 8.37 18.63 4.09
C ARG A 125 8.66 17.74 5.31
N PRO A 126 7.92 16.63 5.47
CA PRO A 126 8.10 15.76 6.63
C PRO A 126 9.40 14.95 6.54
N ALA A 127 10.12 14.85 7.67
CA ALA A 127 11.18 13.85 7.80
C ALA A 127 10.57 12.46 8.09
N LEU A 128 11.26 11.40 7.67
CA LEU A 128 10.95 10.03 8.05
C LEU A 128 11.17 9.81 9.56
N ARG A 129 10.32 8.99 10.18
CA ARG A 129 10.41 8.65 11.62
C ARG A 129 11.48 7.59 11.92
N ALA A 130 11.81 6.77 10.93
CA ALA A 130 12.75 5.65 11.03
C ALA A 130 13.25 5.31 9.61
N PRO A 131 14.42 4.65 9.48
CA PRO A 131 14.90 4.14 8.20
C PRO A 131 13.94 3.11 7.59
N CYS A 132 13.72 3.24 6.29
CA CYS A 132 12.92 2.29 5.53
C CYS A 132 13.34 2.25 4.06
N CYS A 133 13.21 1.06 3.46
CA CYS A 133 13.34 0.86 2.03
C CYS A 133 11.99 1.20 1.37
N LEU A 134 11.89 2.34 0.68
CA LEU A 134 10.69 2.74 -0.05
C LEU A 134 10.82 2.35 -1.52
N LEU A 135 9.94 1.48 -1.99
CA LEU A 135 9.86 1.04 -3.37
C LEU A 135 8.57 1.58 -3.99
N TRP A 136 8.67 2.15 -5.19
CA TRP A 136 7.54 2.61 -5.98
C TRP A 136 7.40 1.75 -7.22
N VAL A 137 6.35 0.94 -7.28
CA VAL A 137 5.99 0.21 -8.51
C VAL A 137 5.21 1.16 -9.43
N HIS A 138 5.84 1.53 -10.53
CA HIS A 138 5.34 2.49 -11.51
C HIS A 138 4.92 1.77 -12.79
N VAL A 139 3.89 2.27 -13.46
CA VAL A 139 3.50 1.88 -14.82
C VAL A 139 3.25 3.18 -15.58
N ASP A 140 3.62 3.23 -16.86
CA ASP A 140 3.28 4.33 -17.77
C ASP A 140 1.78 4.69 -17.69
N ASP A 141 1.47 5.99 -17.69
CA ASP A 141 0.12 6.50 -17.38
C ASP A 141 -0.92 6.01 -18.41
N ALA A 142 -0.58 6.03 -19.70
CA ALA A 142 -1.49 5.59 -20.76
C ALA A 142 -1.72 4.07 -20.72
N LEU A 143 -0.63 3.31 -20.52
CA LEU A 143 -0.69 1.86 -20.39
C LEU A 143 -1.48 1.44 -19.13
N LEU A 144 -1.29 2.16 -18.03
CA LEU A 144 -2.00 1.89 -16.78
C LEU A 144 -3.50 2.15 -16.94
N ALA A 145 -3.89 3.23 -17.62
CA ALA A 145 -5.30 3.52 -17.87
C ALA A 145 -5.99 2.39 -18.65
N GLU A 146 -5.37 1.88 -19.72
CA GLU A 146 -5.88 0.74 -20.49
C GLU A 146 -6.00 -0.52 -19.62
N TYR A 147 -4.97 -0.81 -18.82
CA TYR A 147 -4.97 -1.96 -17.93
C TYR A 147 -6.06 -1.88 -16.85
N LEU A 148 -6.32 -0.68 -16.32
CA LEU A 148 -7.35 -0.48 -15.31
C LEU A 148 -8.75 -0.70 -15.87
N ASP A 149 -9.01 -0.27 -17.11
CA ASP A 149 -10.29 -0.54 -17.78
C ASP A 149 -10.52 -2.05 -17.93
N ARG A 150 -9.50 -2.78 -18.42
CA ARG A 150 -9.57 -4.24 -18.54
C ARG A 150 -9.75 -4.92 -17.18
N ARG A 151 -9.06 -4.43 -16.14
CA ARG A 151 -9.16 -5.00 -14.80
C ARG A 151 -10.55 -4.81 -14.18
N VAL A 152 -11.24 -3.70 -14.46
CA VAL A 152 -12.64 -3.52 -14.05
C VAL A 152 -13.52 -4.55 -14.76
N ASP A 153 -13.31 -4.80 -16.05
CA ASP A 153 -14.04 -5.85 -16.77
C ASP A 153 -13.78 -7.24 -16.16
N ASP A 154 -12.53 -7.55 -15.80
CA ASP A 154 -12.18 -8.80 -15.13
C ASP A 154 -12.85 -8.90 -13.75
N MET A 155 -12.94 -7.81 -12.99
CA MET A 155 -13.63 -7.76 -11.69
C MET A 155 -15.13 -8.01 -11.83
N VAL A 156 -15.77 -7.43 -12.85
CA VAL A 156 -17.17 -7.72 -13.18
C VAL A 156 -17.34 -9.19 -13.53
N GLY A 157 -16.47 -9.74 -14.37
CA GLY A 157 -16.47 -11.18 -14.70
C GLY A 157 -16.21 -12.10 -13.51
N ALA A 158 -15.51 -11.61 -12.48
CA ALA A 158 -15.21 -12.33 -11.25
C ALA A 158 -16.29 -12.20 -10.16
N GLY A 159 -17.43 -11.56 -10.45
CA GLY A 159 -18.57 -11.50 -9.54
C GLY A 159 -18.71 -10.21 -8.72
N MET A 160 -18.06 -9.11 -9.12
CA MET A 160 -18.19 -7.81 -8.44
C MET A 160 -19.64 -7.34 -8.33
N VAL A 161 -20.45 -7.57 -9.38
CA VAL A 161 -21.84 -7.11 -9.44
C VAL A 161 -22.72 -7.90 -8.47
N GLU A 162 -22.51 -9.21 -8.42
CA GLU A 162 -23.18 -10.14 -7.51
C GLU A 162 -22.84 -9.81 -6.06
N GLU A 163 -21.54 -9.63 -5.76
CA GLU A 163 -21.05 -9.26 -4.44
C GLU A 163 -21.70 -7.95 -3.94
N LEU A 164 -21.77 -6.94 -4.81
CA LEU A 164 -22.41 -5.67 -4.45
C LEU A 164 -23.92 -5.80 -4.35
N ARG A 165 -24.57 -6.59 -5.22
CA ARG A 165 -26.02 -6.84 -5.13
C ARG A 165 -26.38 -7.48 -3.80
N GLU A 166 -25.61 -8.47 -3.36
CA GLU A 166 -25.76 -9.12 -2.05
C GLU A 166 -25.55 -8.13 -0.91
N TYR A 167 -24.48 -7.33 -0.97
CA TYR A 167 -24.22 -6.28 0.02
C TYR A 167 -25.37 -5.28 0.14
N PHE A 168 -25.95 -4.81 -0.97
CA PHE A 168 -27.09 -3.89 -0.97
C PHE A 168 -28.39 -4.54 -0.49
N ALA A 169 -28.59 -5.84 -0.74
CA ALA A 169 -29.75 -6.60 -0.28
C ALA A 169 -29.67 -6.95 1.23
N ALA A 170 -28.46 -7.21 1.73
CA ALA A 170 -28.21 -7.60 3.12
C ALA A 170 -28.10 -6.42 4.09
N THR A 171 -28.08 -5.18 3.59
CA THR A 171 -27.91 -3.99 4.41
C THR A 171 -29.05 -2.99 4.19
N THR A 172 -29.42 -2.29 5.25
CA THR A 172 -30.29 -1.12 5.20
C THR A 172 -29.52 0.13 4.80
N PRO A 173 -30.20 1.20 4.34
CA PRO A 173 -29.55 2.48 4.10
C PRO A 173 -28.82 3.05 5.33
N ALA A 174 -29.34 2.83 6.54
CA ALA A 174 -28.73 3.29 7.78
C ALA A 174 -27.42 2.55 8.11
N GLU A 175 -27.40 1.22 7.92
CA GLU A 175 -26.17 0.42 8.09
C GLU A 175 -25.12 0.82 7.07
N ARG A 176 -25.48 0.99 5.79
CA ARG A 176 -24.54 1.48 4.78
C ARG A 176 -24.01 2.88 5.07
N ALA A 177 -24.81 3.75 5.67
CA ALA A 177 -24.34 5.07 6.11
C ALA A 177 -23.30 4.96 7.25
N ALA A 178 -23.40 3.93 8.10
CA ALA A 178 -22.39 3.63 9.11
C ALA A 178 -21.09 3.07 8.52
N HIS A 179 -21.13 2.48 7.32
CA HIS A 179 -19.97 1.99 6.58
C HIS A 179 -19.14 3.12 5.94
N ALA A 180 -18.92 4.23 6.65
CA ALA A 180 -18.26 5.44 6.12
C ALA A 180 -16.85 5.20 5.56
N GLY A 181 -16.18 4.13 5.99
CA GLY A 181 -14.93 3.66 5.41
C GLY A 181 -15.13 2.83 4.13
N LEU A 182 -15.71 1.63 4.28
CA LEU A 182 -15.90 0.67 3.17
C LEU A 182 -16.79 1.22 2.04
N GLY A 183 -17.80 2.01 2.37
CA GLY A 183 -18.72 2.63 1.42
C GLY A 183 -18.06 3.60 0.44
N LYS A 184 -16.81 4.02 0.69
CA LYS A 184 -15.99 4.82 -0.25
C LYS A 184 -15.29 3.96 -1.32
N ALA A 185 -15.48 2.64 -1.33
CA ALA A 185 -14.93 1.79 -2.36
C ALA A 185 -15.55 2.14 -3.74
N ILE A 186 -14.69 2.34 -4.74
CA ILE A 186 -15.13 2.51 -6.13
C ILE A 186 -15.89 1.26 -6.56
N GLY A 187 -17.11 1.45 -7.06
CA GLY A 187 -18.07 0.39 -7.35
C GLY A 187 -19.32 0.46 -6.48
N VAL A 188 -19.19 0.84 -5.20
CA VAL A 188 -20.33 0.82 -4.26
C VAL A 188 -21.37 1.87 -4.65
N ALA A 189 -20.96 3.11 -4.87
CA ALA A 189 -21.90 4.18 -5.23
C ALA A 189 -22.46 3.98 -6.64
N GLU A 190 -21.58 3.62 -7.59
CA GLU A 190 -21.89 3.48 -9.00
C GLU A 190 -22.90 2.35 -9.26
N LEU A 191 -22.65 1.16 -8.71
CA LEU A 191 -23.59 0.04 -8.83
C LEU A 191 -24.80 0.21 -7.90
N GLY A 192 -24.66 0.91 -6.76
CA GLY A 192 -25.79 1.29 -5.92
C GLY A 192 -26.84 2.14 -6.67
N ASP A 193 -26.39 3.12 -7.47
CA ASP A 193 -27.25 3.91 -8.34
C ASP A 193 -27.90 3.08 -9.45
N HIS A 194 -27.16 2.11 -9.99
CA HIS A 194 -27.71 1.16 -10.95
C HIS A 194 -28.82 0.30 -10.34
N PHE A 195 -28.60 -0.29 -9.16
CA PHE A 195 -29.59 -1.13 -8.48
C PHE A 195 -30.84 -0.35 -8.08
N ALA A 196 -30.71 0.95 -7.83
CA ALA A 196 -31.84 1.84 -7.56
C ALA A 196 -32.56 2.35 -8.83
N GLY A 197 -32.15 1.90 -10.03
CA GLY A 197 -32.75 2.32 -11.31
C GLY A 197 -32.42 3.77 -11.72
N ARG A 198 -31.51 4.45 -11.01
CA ARG A 198 -31.09 5.83 -11.33
C ARG A 198 -30.09 5.90 -12.48
N ARG A 199 -29.46 4.78 -12.80
CA ARG A 199 -28.36 4.70 -13.78
C ARG A 199 -28.38 3.36 -14.53
N THR A 200 -27.96 3.37 -15.79
CA THR A 200 -27.85 2.13 -16.56
C THR A 200 -26.64 1.32 -16.11
N PHE A 201 -26.66 0.00 -16.30
CA PHE A 201 -25.54 -0.87 -15.94
C PHE A 201 -24.24 -0.44 -16.63
N ARG A 202 -24.30 -0.18 -17.95
CA ARG A 202 -23.16 0.29 -18.73
C ARG A 202 -22.60 1.60 -18.18
N ALA A 203 -23.45 2.58 -17.90
CA ALA A 203 -22.99 3.85 -17.33
C ALA A 203 -22.39 3.68 -15.93
N ALA A 204 -22.86 2.73 -15.11
CA ALA A 204 -22.21 2.46 -13.83
C ALA A 204 -20.80 1.87 -14.02
N ILE A 205 -20.61 0.94 -14.95
CA ILE A 205 -19.29 0.37 -15.25
C ILE A 205 -18.34 1.43 -15.84
N ASP A 206 -18.83 2.28 -16.75
CA ASP A 206 -18.04 3.36 -17.34
C ASP A 206 -17.55 4.36 -16.25
N ASP A 207 -18.38 4.69 -15.26
CA ASP A 207 -17.96 5.54 -14.13
C ASP A 207 -16.98 4.84 -13.20
N ILE A 208 -17.12 3.53 -12.94
CA ILE A 208 -16.14 2.76 -12.17
C ILE A 208 -14.76 2.83 -12.83
N LYS A 209 -14.71 2.67 -14.16
CA LYS A 209 -13.48 2.79 -14.96
C LYS A 209 -12.89 4.19 -14.88
N ALA A 210 -13.71 5.23 -15.06
CA ALA A 210 -13.27 6.62 -14.93
C ALA A 210 -12.70 6.92 -13.53
N ASN A 211 -13.46 6.63 -12.47
CA ASN A 211 -13.04 6.86 -11.09
C ASN A 211 -11.78 6.08 -10.71
N THR A 212 -11.61 4.87 -11.24
CA THR A 212 -10.41 4.05 -11.01
C THR A 212 -9.16 4.67 -11.65
N ARG A 213 -9.30 5.27 -12.84
CA ARG A 213 -8.21 6.00 -13.52
C ARG A 213 -7.87 7.29 -12.79
N ASP A 214 -8.86 8.07 -12.37
CA ASP A 214 -8.65 9.30 -11.60
C ASP A 214 -7.94 9.02 -10.26
N LEU A 215 -8.32 7.93 -9.59
CA LEU A 215 -7.63 7.45 -8.40
C LEU A 215 -6.15 7.14 -8.68
N ALA A 216 -5.85 6.46 -9.79
CA ALA A 216 -4.48 6.12 -10.16
C ALA A 216 -3.62 7.37 -10.40
N VAL A 217 -4.16 8.36 -11.12
CA VAL A 217 -3.49 9.66 -11.36
C VAL A 217 -3.20 10.36 -10.04
N ALA A 218 -4.20 10.52 -9.18
CA ALA A 218 -4.04 11.16 -7.87
C ALA A 218 -3.02 10.41 -6.98
N GLN A 219 -2.95 9.08 -7.08
CA GLN A 219 -1.95 8.29 -6.36
C GLN A 219 -0.54 8.55 -6.88
N VAL A 220 -0.34 8.63 -8.20
CA VAL A 220 0.97 8.95 -8.81
C VAL A 220 1.43 10.35 -8.40
N GLU A 221 0.57 11.35 -8.45
CA GLU A 221 0.89 12.73 -8.02
C GLU A 221 1.36 12.77 -6.56
N LYS A 222 0.64 12.07 -5.67
CA LYS A 222 1.02 11.97 -4.25
C LYS A 222 2.36 11.26 -4.06
N ILE A 223 2.68 10.24 -4.86
CA ILE A 223 3.97 9.55 -4.79
C ILE A 223 5.11 10.45 -5.32
N ARG A 224 4.90 11.17 -6.42
CA ARG A 224 5.84 12.19 -6.92
C ARG A 224 6.11 13.25 -5.85
N ARG A 225 5.08 13.68 -5.11
CA ARG A 225 5.26 14.59 -3.96
C ARG A 225 6.14 14.00 -2.85
N MET A 226 5.97 12.71 -2.51
CA MET A 226 6.86 12.05 -1.53
C MET A 226 8.32 11.98 -2.03
N ALA A 227 8.52 11.63 -3.29
CA ALA A 227 9.86 11.46 -3.87
C ALA A 227 10.55 12.79 -4.13
N ASP A 228 9.92 13.64 -4.94
CA ASP A 228 10.55 14.82 -5.54
C ASP A 228 10.44 16.04 -4.64
N ALA A 229 9.25 16.29 -4.07
CA ALA A 229 9.04 17.45 -3.22
C ALA A 229 9.59 17.22 -1.81
N TRP A 230 9.22 16.12 -1.15
CA TRP A 230 9.65 15.81 0.22
C TRP A 230 11.06 15.23 0.32
N GLY A 231 11.63 14.77 -0.80
CA GLY A 231 12.98 14.20 -0.84
C GLY A 231 13.09 12.85 -0.14
N TRP A 232 12.00 12.09 -0.02
CA TRP A 232 12.08 10.73 0.54
C TRP A 232 12.82 9.81 -0.43
N PRO A 233 13.61 8.83 0.06
CA PRO A 233 14.42 7.94 -0.77
C PRO A 233 13.56 6.87 -1.45
N VAL A 234 12.68 7.28 -2.34
CA VAL A 234 11.76 6.42 -3.08
C VAL A 234 12.48 5.85 -4.31
N ARG A 235 12.65 4.54 -4.35
CA ARG A 235 13.21 3.84 -5.50
C ARG A 235 12.11 3.39 -6.45
N ARG A 236 12.07 3.94 -7.65
CA ARG A 236 11.14 3.54 -8.70
C ARG A 236 11.53 2.19 -9.33
N LEU A 237 10.53 1.35 -9.57
CA LEU A 237 10.57 0.06 -10.27
C LEU A 237 9.55 0.12 -11.40
N ASP A 238 9.97 -0.13 -12.64
CA ASP A 238 9.10 0.06 -13.81
C ASP A 238 8.41 -1.25 -14.23
N ALA A 239 7.12 -1.36 -13.93
CA ALA A 239 6.29 -2.51 -14.27
C ALA A 239 5.65 -2.43 -15.66
N SER A 240 5.95 -1.39 -16.46
CA SER A 240 5.28 -1.18 -17.76
C SER A 240 5.49 -2.34 -18.73
N GLY A 241 6.68 -2.95 -18.77
CA GLY A 241 6.93 -4.13 -19.60
C GLY A 241 6.04 -5.32 -19.23
N ALA A 242 5.85 -5.56 -17.92
CA ALA A 242 5.01 -6.65 -17.43
C ALA A 242 3.53 -6.38 -17.71
N VAL A 243 3.05 -5.15 -17.48
CA VAL A 243 1.65 -4.77 -17.75
C VAL A 243 1.33 -4.86 -19.24
N ARG A 244 2.23 -4.41 -20.12
CA ARG A 244 2.06 -4.53 -21.58
C ARG A 244 1.95 -5.98 -22.01
N ALA A 245 2.86 -6.84 -21.55
CA ALA A 245 2.80 -8.27 -21.86
C ALA A 245 1.50 -8.92 -21.37
N ARG A 246 1.01 -8.51 -20.18
CA ARG A 246 -0.27 -8.98 -19.64
C ARG A 246 -1.46 -8.58 -20.53
N LEU A 247 -1.51 -7.33 -21.00
CA LEU A 247 -2.57 -6.85 -21.90
C LEU A 247 -2.60 -7.63 -23.22
N HIS A 248 -1.46 -8.07 -23.71
CA HIS A 248 -1.35 -8.89 -24.93
C HIS A 248 -1.49 -10.41 -24.69
N GLY A 249 -1.75 -10.86 -23.46
CA GLY A 249 -1.90 -12.28 -23.13
C GLY A 249 -0.60 -13.09 -23.12
N ALA A 250 0.56 -12.44 -23.04
CA ALA A 250 1.88 -13.07 -23.11
C ALA A 250 2.42 -13.41 -21.71
N GLY A 251 1.89 -14.46 -21.06
CA GLY A 251 2.20 -14.77 -19.65
C GLY A 251 3.67 -15.07 -19.33
N ALA A 252 4.41 -15.73 -20.23
CA ALA A 252 5.84 -15.97 -20.07
C ALA A 252 6.66 -14.67 -20.14
N GLU A 253 6.27 -13.77 -21.05
CA GLU A 253 6.88 -12.44 -21.20
C GLU A 253 6.54 -11.54 -20.01
N GLU A 254 5.30 -11.57 -19.50
CA GLU A 254 4.90 -10.86 -18.28
C GLU A 254 5.83 -11.24 -17.12
N SER A 255 6.05 -12.53 -16.92
CA SER A 255 6.88 -13.05 -15.84
C SER A 255 8.35 -12.65 -16.00
N ALA A 256 8.88 -12.71 -17.22
CA ALA A 256 10.25 -12.30 -17.52
C ALA A 256 10.47 -10.78 -17.29
N CYS A 257 9.55 -9.94 -17.78
CA CYS A 257 9.58 -8.49 -17.56
C CYS A 257 9.44 -8.16 -16.06
N TRP A 258 8.52 -8.83 -15.35
CA TRP A 258 8.35 -8.64 -13.92
C TRP A 258 9.63 -8.98 -13.13
N GLU A 259 10.27 -10.10 -13.45
CA GLU A 259 11.52 -10.50 -12.80
C GLU A 259 12.64 -9.49 -13.06
N ARG A 260 12.82 -9.08 -14.31
CA ARG A 260 13.89 -8.17 -14.73
C ARG A 260 13.74 -6.75 -14.17
N ASP A 261 12.53 -6.20 -14.23
CA ASP A 261 12.33 -4.75 -14.04
C ASP A 261 11.74 -4.39 -12.67
N VAL A 262 11.13 -5.36 -11.97
CA VAL A 262 10.43 -5.12 -10.70
C VAL A 262 10.96 -6.01 -9.58
N ARG A 263 10.78 -7.33 -9.67
CA ARG A 263 11.13 -8.25 -8.57
C ARG A 263 12.63 -8.27 -8.33
N GLY A 264 13.46 -8.54 -9.33
CA GLY A 264 14.91 -8.60 -9.18
C GLY A 264 15.50 -7.32 -8.56
N PRO A 265 15.29 -6.13 -9.15
CA PRO A 265 15.77 -4.87 -8.61
C PRO A 265 15.16 -4.53 -7.24
N GLY A 266 13.88 -4.86 -7.01
CA GLY A 266 13.20 -4.65 -5.74
C GLY A 266 13.82 -5.48 -4.60
N ILE A 267 14.03 -6.78 -4.81
CA ILE A 267 14.68 -7.66 -3.83
C ILE A 267 16.13 -7.22 -3.58
N ALA A 268 16.87 -6.84 -4.64
CA ALA A 268 18.24 -6.35 -4.50
C ALA A 268 18.30 -5.09 -3.64
N ALA A 269 17.39 -4.13 -3.85
CA ALA A 269 17.30 -2.92 -3.05
C ALA A 269 16.97 -3.20 -1.58
N ILE A 270 16.07 -4.15 -1.31
CA ILE A 270 15.75 -4.54 0.07
C ILE A 270 16.97 -5.19 0.74
N ARG A 271 17.69 -6.09 0.05
CA ARG A 271 18.90 -6.74 0.59
C ARG A 271 19.98 -5.71 0.92
N GLY A 272 20.23 -4.76 0.03
CA GLY A 272 21.18 -3.66 0.28
C GLY A 272 20.79 -2.86 1.52
N PHE A 273 19.52 -2.43 1.60
CA PHE A 273 19.01 -1.73 2.78
C PHE A 273 19.20 -2.54 4.07
N LEU A 274 18.88 -3.84 4.07
CA LEU A 274 19.02 -4.67 5.27
C LEU A 274 20.50 -4.83 5.69
N ALA A 275 21.42 -4.97 4.74
CA ALA A 275 22.85 -5.02 5.02
C ALA A 275 23.35 -3.70 5.64
N ASP A 276 22.93 -2.56 5.10
CA ASP A 276 23.29 -1.24 5.63
C ASP A 276 22.78 -1.04 7.06
N GLN A 277 21.59 -1.55 7.39
CA GLN A 277 21.06 -1.48 8.76
C GLN A 277 21.83 -2.35 9.74
N ILE A 278 22.24 -3.57 9.33
CA ILE A 278 23.04 -4.46 10.18
C ILE A 278 24.39 -3.80 10.51
N ASN A 279 25.06 -3.26 9.50
CA ASN A 279 26.35 -2.57 9.69
C ASN A 279 26.22 -1.37 10.63
N ALA A 280 25.15 -0.58 10.49
CA ALA A 280 24.90 0.57 11.36
C ALA A 280 24.64 0.16 12.82
N ASP A 281 23.89 -0.93 13.04
CA ASP A 281 23.62 -1.46 14.38
C ASP A 281 24.91 -2.01 15.04
N GLU A 282 25.79 -2.66 14.27
CA GLU A 282 27.09 -3.16 14.74
C GLU A 282 28.03 -2.01 15.13
N GLU A 283 28.13 -0.97 14.30
CA GLU A 283 28.93 0.23 14.61
C GLU A 283 28.44 0.93 15.89
N GLU A 284 27.12 1.07 16.06
CA GLU A 284 26.54 1.68 17.26
C GLU A 284 26.81 0.84 18.51
N SER A 285 26.71 -0.49 18.40
CA SER A 285 27.04 -1.43 19.48
C SER A 285 28.52 -1.32 19.89
N MET A 286 29.43 -1.26 18.91
CA MET A 286 30.86 -1.07 19.16
C MET A 286 31.16 0.28 19.84
N LEU A 287 30.45 1.35 19.46
CA LEU A 287 30.59 2.67 20.09
C LEU A 287 30.15 2.65 21.55
N ARG A 288 29.05 1.95 21.86
CA ARG A 288 28.51 1.81 23.22
C ARG A 288 29.39 0.95 24.14
N MET A 289 30.20 0.04 23.58
CA MET A 289 31.12 -0.81 24.33
C MET A 289 32.48 -0.15 24.62
N ARG A 290 32.78 1.05 24.10
CA ARG A 290 34.01 1.77 24.45
C ARG A 290 33.97 2.20 25.93
N PRO A 291 34.97 1.84 26.76
CA PRO A 291 34.99 2.27 28.15
C PRO A 291 35.02 3.80 28.23
N ARG A 292 34.14 4.40 29.03
CA ARG A 292 34.23 5.83 29.37
C ARG A 292 35.59 6.04 30.02
N GLY A 293 36.42 6.88 29.40
CA GLY A 293 37.78 7.14 29.86
C GLY A 293 37.82 7.39 31.36
N MET A 294 38.67 6.62 32.02
CA MET A 294 39.05 6.78 33.42
C MET A 294 39.54 8.21 33.60
N GLN A 295 38.81 9.01 34.38
CA GLN A 295 39.23 10.34 34.78
C GLN A 295 40.46 10.13 35.69
N CYS A 296 41.66 10.36 35.16
CA CYS A 296 42.86 10.46 35.99
C CYS A 296 42.66 11.65 36.94
N CYS A 297 42.32 11.36 38.19
CA CYS A 297 42.56 12.28 39.28
C CYS A 297 44.06 12.31 39.53
N ASP A 298 44.77 13.27 38.93
CA ASP A 298 46.13 13.57 39.38
C ASP A 298 46.06 14.30 40.72
N VAL A 299 46.72 13.65 41.68
CA VAL A 299 46.85 13.99 43.07
C VAL A 299 47.71 15.26 43.19
N VAL A 300 47.22 16.18 44.01
CA VAL A 300 47.90 17.41 44.45
C VAL A 300 49.25 17.04 45.09
N GLY A 301 50.33 17.62 44.59
CA GLY A 301 51.65 17.66 45.21
C GLY A 301 52.09 19.09 45.40
#